data_AF-A0AA39T7K9-F1
#
_entry.id   AF-A0AA39T7K9-F1
#
_cell.length_a   1.000
_cell.length_b   1.000
_cell.length_c   1.000
_cell.angle_alpha   90.00
_cell.angle_beta   90.00
_cell.angle_gamma   90.00
#
_symmetry.space_group_name_H-M   'P 1'
#
loop_
_entity.id
_entity.type
_entity.pdbx_description
1 polymer ?
#
loop_
_entity_poly.entity_id
_entity_poly.type
_entity_poly.pdbx_seq_one_letter_code
_entity_poly.pdbx_strand_id
1 'polypeptide(L)'
;LQMSPANKLGNGSHSKVYKGRLSVPNIPFTGSPTGDVTVAVKIALSDDASLGMLADEAKVYQSLPRYLKETWSGYHYMEEAEYDGSGINPLPAVVPQFYGYYVPEDPKDREVYSPLLLMEECGKPIQIDELESCDRELIFSFVVRLQHAGFIQGSITQRNILVQPGPLSARPTERSLSTPSFRIIDFGR
;
A
#
# COMPACT_ATOMS: atom_id res chain seq x y z
N LEU A 1 -5.89 16.98 -5.79
CA LEU A 1 -4.92 16.41 -4.83
C LEU A 1 -4.39 17.55 -3.98
N GLN A 2 -4.49 17.46 -2.65
CA GLN A 2 -3.88 18.42 -1.73
C GLN A 2 -2.73 17.73 -0.98
N MET A 3 -1.54 18.32 -1.00
CA MET A 3 -0.36 17.81 -0.30
C MET A 3 0.48 18.97 0.24
N SER A 4 1.18 18.75 1.35
CA SER A 4 2.03 19.74 2.02
C SER A 4 3.37 19.11 2.39
N PRO A 5 4.49 19.86 2.33
CA PRO A 5 5.78 19.39 2.82
C PRO A 5 5.75 18.93 4.29
N ALA A 6 4.87 19.51 5.11
CA ALA A 6 4.69 19.13 6.52
C ALA A 6 4.10 17.72 6.70
N ASN A 7 3.47 17.17 5.66
CA ASN A 7 2.81 15.86 5.69
C ASN A 7 3.72 14.74 5.19
N LYS A 8 5.04 14.88 5.33
CA LYS A 8 5.99 13.87 4.87
C LYS A 8 5.87 12.60 5.72
N LEU A 9 5.67 11.46 5.06
CA LEU A 9 5.56 10.14 5.68
C LEU A 9 6.92 9.44 5.78
N GLY A 10 7.81 9.65 4.82
CA GLY A 10 9.12 8.99 4.82
C GLY A 10 10.04 9.37 3.68
N ASN A 11 11.27 8.86 3.76
CA ASN A 11 12.27 8.87 2.68
C ASN A 11 12.56 7.44 2.26
N GLY A 12 12.52 7.18 0.95
CA GLY A 12 13.23 6.06 0.34
C GLY A 12 14.59 6.53 -0.19
N SER A 13 15.44 5.59 -0.57
CA SER A 13 16.74 5.92 -1.19
C SER A 13 16.60 6.72 -2.50
N HIS A 14 15.47 6.54 -3.20
CA HIS A 14 15.20 7.13 -4.52
C HIS A 14 13.87 7.90 -4.56
N SER A 15 13.22 8.11 -3.42
CA SER A 15 11.89 8.72 -3.39
C SER A 15 11.57 9.41 -2.07
N LYS A 16 10.57 10.28 -2.10
CA LYS A 16 9.95 10.90 -0.93
C LYS A 16 8.47 10.54 -0.93
N VAL A 17 7.93 10.24 0.25
CA VAL A 17 6.51 9.89 0.41
C VAL A 17 5.82 10.93 1.28
N TYR A 18 4.67 11.41 0.81
CA TYR A 18 3.85 12.40 1.49
C TYR A 18 2.43 11.88 1.68
N LYS A 19 1.78 12.29 2.76
CA LYS A 19 0.35 12.10 2.95
C LYS A 19 -0.40 13.21 2.22
N GLY A 20 -1.27 12.79 1.31
CA GLY A 20 -2.12 13.67 0.52
C GLY A 20 -3.60 13.39 0.76
N ARG A 21 -4.43 14.34 0.35
CA ARG A 21 -5.89 14.21 0.33
C ARG A 21 -6.38 14.21 -1.12
N LEU A 22 -7.09 13.16 -1.50
CA LEU A 22 -7.66 12.99 -2.83
C LEU A 22 -9.19 13.08 -2.74
N SER A 23 -9.74 14.10 -3.38
CA SER A 23 -11.18 14.25 -3.58
C SER A 23 -11.60 13.42 -4.78
N VAL A 24 -12.29 12.31 -4.54
CA VAL A 24 -12.83 11.48 -5.63
C VAL A 24 -14.32 11.80 -5.76
N PRO A 25 -14.78 12.37 -6.88
CA PRO A 25 -16.20 12.59 -7.07
C PRO A 25 -16.93 11.25 -7.10
N ASN A 26 -18.02 11.12 -6.32
CA ASN A 26 -18.97 10.01 -6.33
C ASN A 26 -18.46 8.63 -5.86
N ILE A 27 -17.71 8.55 -4.74
CA ILE A 27 -17.56 7.27 -4.02
C ILE A 27 -18.46 7.29 -2.78
N PRO A 28 -19.58 6.53 -2.75
CA PRO A 28 -20.52 6.52 -1.61
C PRO A 28 -19.98 5.86 -0.32
N PHE A 29 -18.74 5.38 -0.32
CA PHE A 29 -18.18 4.53 0.75
C PHE A 29 -16.94 5.11 1.46
N THR A 30 -16.54 6.35 1.24
CA THR A 30 -15.27 6.85 1.81
C THR A 30 -15.32 7.14 3.31
N GLY A 31 -16.49 7.01 3.97
CA GLY A 31 -16.64 7.25 5.41
C GLY A 31 -16.27 8.69 5.82
N SER A 32 -16.02 9.55 4.85
CA SER A 32 -15.61 10.95 4.96
C SER A 32 -16.81 11.79 4.59
N PRO A 33 -17.24 12.76 5.44
CA PRO A 33 -18.35 13.65 5.13
C PRO A 33 -18.19 14.40 3.81
N THR A 34 -16.94 14.55 3.36
CA THR A 34 -16.54 15.28 2.15
C THR A 34 -16.26 14.39 0.93
N GLY A 35 -16.31 13.07 1.07
CA GLY A 35 -15.96 12.15 -0.01
C GLY A 35 -14.44 11.92 -0.20
N ASP A 36 -13.60 12.67 0.51
CA ASP A 36 -12.15 12.60 0.37
C ASP A 36 -11.53 11.36 1.00
N VAL A 37 -10.49 10.83 0.36
CA VAL A 37 -9.65 9.75 0.87
C VAL A 37 -8.22 10.23 1.12
N THR A 38 -7.60 9.67 2.16
CA THR A 38 -6.16 9.86 2.41
C THR A 38 -5.37 8.96 1.47
N VAL A 39 -4.34 9.51 0.84
CA VAL A 39 -3.45 8.78 -0.09
C VAL A 39 -2.00 8.98 0.30
N ALA A 40 -1.18 7.98 0.02
CA ALA A 40 0.26 8.12 -0.04
C ALA A 40 0.65 8.62 -1.43
N VAL A 41 1.41 9.72 -1.47
CA VAL A 41 1.97 10.32 -2.69
C VAL A 41 3.46 10.06 -2.68
N LYS A 42 3.94 9.14 -3.52
CA LYS A 42 5.36 8.87 -3.71
C LYS A 42 5.86 9.66 -4.92
N ILE A 43 6.95 10.39 -4.72
CA ILE A 43 7.64 11.18 -5.75
C ILE A 43 9.09 10.73 -5.85
N ALA A 44 9.68 10.80 -7.03
CA ALA A 44 11.07 10.44 -7.27
C ALA A 44 12.01 11.57 -6.81
N LEU A 45 13.27 11.24 -6.56
CA LEU A 45 14.32 12.24 -6.61
C LEU A 45 14.55 12.68 -8.06
N SER A 46 15.16 13.85 -8.25
CA SER A 46 15.26 14.52 -9.56
C SER A 46 16.26 13.89 -10.54
N ASP A 47 16.83 12.73 -10.22
CA ASP A 47 17.74 11.99 -11.11
C ASP A 47 17.01 10.94 -11.94
N ASP A 48 17.52 10.66 -13.14
CA ASP A 48 16.91 9.75 -14.12
C ASP A 48 16.72 8.33 -13.58
N ALA A 49 17.63 7.86 -12.72
CA ALA A 49 17.54 6.53 -12.13
C ALA A 49 16.35 6.43 -11.17
N SER A 50 16.18 7.43 -10.30
CA SER A 50 15.03 7.51 -9.39
C SER A 50 13.71 7.64 -10.12
N LEU A 51 13.67 8.39 -11.24
CA LEU A 51 12.50 8.50 -12.11
C LEU A 51 12.15 7.16 -12.76
N GLY A 52 13.16 6.44 -13.28
CA GLY A 52 13.00 5.11 -13.86
C GLY A 52 12.44 4.11 -12.84
N MET A 53 13.00 4.08 -11.63
CA MET A 53 12.54 3.19 -10.55
C MET A 53 11.09 3.45 -10.16
N LEU A 54 10.67 4.72 -10.06
CA LEU A 54 9.28 5.05 -9.75
C LEU A 54 8.32 4.59 -10.86
N ALA A 55 8.73 4.74 -12.13
CA ALA A 55 7.95 4.27 -13.27
C ALA A 55 7.85 2.74 -13.32
N ASP A 56 8.92 2.02 -13.00
CA ASP A 56 8.91 0.56 -12.95
C ASP A 56 8.05 0.03 -11.81
N GLU A 57 8.12 0.64 -10.62
CA GLU A 57 7.22 0.32 -9.51
C GLU A 57 5.76 0.54 -9.88
N ALA A 58 5.45 1.64 -10.59
CA ALA A 58 4.10 1.90 -11.08
C ALA A 58 3.60 0.80 -12.05
N LYS A 59 4.46 0.29 -12.94
CA LYS A 59 4.12 -0.84 -13.84
C LYS A 59 3.79 -2.10 -13.04
N VAL A 60 4.54 -2.38 -11.98
CA VAL A 60 4.26 -3.53 -11.10
C VAL A 60 2.87 -3.38 -10.49
N TYR A 61 2.56 -2.27 -9.83
CA TYR A 61 1.24 -2.05 -9.23
C TYR A 61 0.09 -2.11 -10.24
N GLN A 62 0.31 -1.62 -11.46
CA GLN A 62 -0.66 -1.71 -12.54
C GLN A 62 -0.91 -3.17 -12.97
N SER A 63 0.14 -3.99 -13.01
CA SER A 63 0.07 -5.41 -13.41
C SER A 63 -0.48 -6.35 -12.34
N LEU A 64 -0.43 -5.95 -11.06
CA LEU A 64 -0.90 -6.80 -9.96
C LEU A 64 -2.38 -7.17 -10.12
N PRO A 65 -2.75 -8.46 -9.96
CA PRO A 65 -4.13 -8.90 -9.99
C PRO A 65 -5.04 -8.17 -9.01
N ARG A 66 -6.31 -8.02 -9.40
CA ARG A 66 -7.32 -7.32 -8.62
C ARG A 66 -7.50 -7.91 -7.21
N TYR A 67 -7.48 -9.24 -7.08
CA TYR A 67 -7.66 -9.93 -5.79
C TYR A 67 -6.52 -9.71 -4.78
N LEU A 68 -5.38 -9.13 -5.20
CA LEU A 68 -4.31 -8.71 -4.29
C LEU A 68 -4.50 -7.27 -3.81
N LYS A 69 -5.26 -6.44 -4.53
CA LYS A 69 -5.48 -5.01 -4.25
C LYS A 69 -6.81 -4.76 -3.53
N GLU A 70 -7.81 -5.57 -3.80
CA GLU A 70 -9.15 -5.44 -3.23
C GLU A 70 -9.31 -6.25 -1.95
N THR A 71 -10.13 -5.74 -1.03
CA THR A 71 -10.51 -6.45 0.20
C THR A 71 -11.72 -7.32 -0.08
N TRP A 72 -11.62 -8.60 0.24
CA TRP A 72 -12.70 -9.57 0.10
C TRP A 72 -13.20 -9.99 1.49
N SER A 73 -14.49 -10.27 1.61
CA SER A 73 -15.02 -10.91 2.82
C SER A 73 -14.77 -12.42 2.76
N GLY A 74 -14.48 -13.02 3.92
CA GLY A 74 -14.29 -14.45 4.06
C GLY A 74 -12.89 -14.85 4.48
N TYR A 75 -12.66 -16.16 4.45
CA TYR A 75 -11.43 -16.81 4.87
C TYR A 75 -10.88 -17.70 3.76
N HIS A 76 -9.58 -17.93 3.79
CA HIS A 76 -8.92 -18.90 2.93
C HIS A 76 -8.06 -19.83 3.78
N TYR A 77 -7.92 -21.06 3.32
CA TYR A 77 -6.97 -22.02 3.86
C TYR A 77 -5.80 -22.13 2.88
N MET A 78 -4.58 -22.04 3.39
CA MET A 78 -3.35 -22.30 2.63
C MET A 78 -2.40 -23.09 3.50
N GLU A 79 -2.16 -24.35 3.12
CA GLU A 79 -1.24 -25.25 3.82
C GLU A 79 0.17 -24.66 3.86
N GLU A 80 0.61 -24.02 2.77
CA GLU A 80 1.93 -23.40 2.68
C GLU A 80 2.08 -22.15 3.55
N ALA A 81 0.99 -21.59 4.06
CA ALA A 81 1.00 -20.47 4.99
C ALA A 81 0.72 -20.87 6.43
N GLU A 82 0.52 -22.17 6.70
CA GLU A 82 0.48 -22.69 8.07
C GLU A 82 1.86 -22.49 8.69
N TYR A 83 1.94 -21.55 9.62
CA TYR A 83 3.21 -21.13 10.22
C TYR A 83 3.09 -21.07 11.74
N ASP A 84 2.21 -20.21 12.23
CA ASP A 84 1.99 -19.97 13.66
C ASP A 84 0.57 -20.35 14.12
N GLY A 85 -0.29 -20.85 13.22
CA GLY A 85 -1.69 -21.13 13.48
C GLY A 85 -2.21 -22.32 12.68
N SER A 86 -3.35 -22.14 12.00
CA SER A 86 -4.10 -23.23 11.34
C SER A 86 -4.09 -23.14 9.81
N GLY A 87 -3.36 -22.18 9.25
CA GLY A 87 -3.41 -21.83 7.83
C GLY A 87 -4.72 -21.17 7.38
N ILE A 88 -5.74 -21.08 8.25
CA ILE A 88 -7.02 -20.40 7.98
C ILE A 88 -6.89 -18.92 8.32
N ASN A 89 -6.85 -18.08 7.30
CA ASN A 89 -6.66 -16.63 7.44
C ASN A 89 -7.85 -15.86 6.86
N PRO A 90 -8.12 -14.61 7.30
CA PRO A 90 -8.99 -13.71 6.57
C PRO A 90 -8.40 -13.42 5.19
N LEU A 91 -9.23 -13.00 4.21
CA LEU A 91 -8.79 -12.69 2.85
C LEU A 91 -8.72 -11.17 2.55
N PRO A 92 -7.86 -10.38 3.23
CA PRO A 92 -7.73 -8.96 2.94
C PRO A 92 -6.92 -8.73 1.65
N ALA A 93 -6.87 -7.47 1.21
CA ALA A 93 -5.90 -7.03 0.23
C ALA A 93 -4.46 -7.21 0.75
N VAL A 94 -3.58 -7.69 -0.12
CA VAL A 94 -2.16 -7.95 0.15
C VAL A 94 -1.33 -6.68 -0.05
N VAL A 95 -1.65 -5.92 -1.09
CA VAL A 95 -0.92 -4.71 -1.49
C VAL A 95 -1.83 -3.48 -1.43
N PRO A 96 -1.26 -2.27 -1.33
CA PRO A 96 -2.04 -1.03 -1.36
C PRO A 96 -2.98 -0.94 -2.57
N GLN A 97 -4.12 -0.27 -2.38
CA GLN A 97 -4.89 0.21 -3.52
C GLN A 97 -4.04 1.17 -4.35
N PHE A 98 -3.96 0.93 -5.67
CA PHE A 98 -3.27 1.79 -6.62
C PHE A 98 -4.26 2.73 -7.29
N TYR A 99 -4.04 4.04 -7.16
CA TYR A 99 -4.90 5.08 -7.76
C TYR A 99 -4.38 5.57 -9.11
N GLY A 100 -3.07 5.46 -9.35
CA GLY A 100 -2.48 5.80 -10.64
C GLY A 100 -1.05 6.30 -10.55
N TYR A 101 -0.44 6.39 -11.72
CA TYR A 101 0.85 7.04 -11.94
C TYR A 101 0.64 8.22 -12.89
N TYR A 102 0.99 9.41 -12.42
CA TYR A 102 0.70 10.67 -13.10
C TYR A 102 2.01 11.35 -13.47
N VAL A 103 2.14 11.74 -14.74
CA VAL A 103 3.28 12.48 -15.27
C VAL A 103 2.80 13.86 -15.74
N PRO A 104 3.62 14.91 -15.63
CA PRO A 104 3.29 16.19 -16.22
C PRO A 104 3.08 16.06 -17.73
N GLU A 105 1.98 16.66 -18.21
CA GLU A 105 1.58 16.62 -19.62
C GLU A 105 2.54 17.43 -20.48
N ASP A 106 2.83 18.68 -20.08
CA ASP A 106 3.82 19.54 -20.75
C ASP A 106 5.24 19.02 -20.47
N PRO A 107 6.06 18.76 -21.51
CA PRO A 107 7.47 18.41 -21.33
C PRO A 107 8.27 19.41 -20.49
N LYS A 108 7.96 20.72 -20.55
CA LYS A 108 8.63 21.75 -19.75
C LYS A 108 8.37 21.58 -18.26
N ASP A 109 7.16 21.15 -17.91
CA ASP A 109 6.77 20.89 -16.53
C ASP A 109 7.52 19.68 -15.95
N ARG A 110 8.04 18.78 -16.79
CA ARG A 110 8.84 17.62 -16.33
C ARG A 110 10.22 18.02 -15.82
N GLU A 111 10.71 19.22 -16.16
CA GLU A 111 11.96 19.77 -15.59
C GLU A 111 11.75 20.29 -14.15
N VAL A 112 10.49 20.60 -13.79
CA VAL A 112 10.14 21.23 -12.51
C VAL A 112 9.42 20.26 -11.57
N TYR A 113 8.55 19.40 -12.10
CA TYR A 113 7.68 18.52 -11.33
C TYR A 113 8.05 17.04 -11.51
N SER A 114 8.19 16.34 -10.38
CA SER A 114 8.31 14.89 -10.38
C SER A 114 6.98 14.23 -10.75
N PRO A 115 7.01 13.07 -11.44
CA PRO A 115 5.87 12.16 -11.50
C PRO A 115 5.34 11.80 -10.10
N LEU A 116 4.04 11.49 -10.03
CA LEU A 116 3.35 11.11 -8.82
C LEU A 116 2.86 9.67 -8.91
N LEU A 117 3.23 8.85 -7.94
CA LEU A 117 2.64 7.53 -7.71
C LEU A 117 1.65 7.64 -6.54
N LEU A 118 0.37 7.45 -6.82
CA LEU A 118 -0.71 7.57 -5.84
C LEU A 118 -1.20 6.19 -5.37
N MET A 119 -1.14 5.97 -4.06
CA MET A 119 -1.51 4.70 -3.42
C MET A 119 -2.30 4.91 -2.13
N GLU A 120 -2.89 3.83 -1.61
CA GLU A 120 -3.48 3.78 -0.27
C GLU A 120 -2.46 4.24 0.81
N GLU A 121 -2.90 5.08 1.73
CA GLU A 121 -2.12 5.38 2.94
C GLU A 121 -2.31 4.26 3.95
N CYS A 122 -1.28 3.45 4.17
CA CYS A 122 -1.39 2.18 4.89
C CYS A 122 -0.87 2.24 6.33
N GLY A 123 -0.73 3.44 6.91
CA GLY A 123 -0.26 3.63 8.27
C GLY A 123 1.27 3.58 8.40
N LYS A 124 1.76 2.86 9.41
CA LYS A 124 3.17 2.84 9.82
C LYS A 124 3.79 1.46 9.58
N PRO A 125 5.12 1.34 9.43
CA PRO A 125 5.78 0.04 9.45
C PRO A 125 5.42 -0.77 10.69
N ILE A 126 5.28 -2.09 10.53
CA ILE A 126 5.07 -3.02 11.65
C ILE A 126 6.23 -2.95 12.65
N GLN A 127 5.99 -3.38 13.88
CA GLN A 127 7.02 -3.71 14.85
C GLN A 127 6.93 -5.21 15.12
N ILE A 128 7.98 -5.97 14.83
CA ILE A 128 7.93 -7.45 14.89
C ILE A 128 7.57 -7.92 16.30
N ASP A 129 8.11 -7.24 17.31
CA ASP A 129 7.88 -7.56 18.74
C ASP A 129 6.44 -7.27 19.20
N GLU A 130 5.65 -6.52 18.42
CA GLU A 130 4.25 -6.20 18.70
C GLU A 130 3.26 -7.15 17.98
N LEU A 131 3.74 -8.07 17.12
CA LEU A 131 2.87 -8.93 16.33
C LEU A 131 2.40 -10.15 17.10
N GLU A 132 1.10 -10.43 17.03
CA GLU A 132 0.53 -11.69 17.51
C GLU A 132 0.82 -12.84 16.52
N SER A 133 0.66 -14.08 16.98
CA SER A 133 0.84 -15.28 16.14
C SER A 133 -0.06 -15.28 14.91
N CYS A 134 -1.32 -14.85 15.05
CA CYS A 134 -2.25 -14.71 13.94
C CYS A 134 -1.84 -13.61 12.94
N ASP A 135 -1.23 -12.51 13.41
CA ASP A 135 -0.73 -11.46 12.52
C ASP A 135 0.44 -11.96 11.68
N ARG A 136 1.37 -12.70 12.29
CA ARG A 136 2.52 -13.28 11.59
C ARG A 136 2.09 -14.30 10.55
N GLU A 137 1.13 -15.17 10.89
CA GLU A 137 0.54 -16.12 9.94
C GLU A 137 -0.16 -15.40 8.77
N LEU A 138 -0.95 -14.36 9.06
CA LEU A 138 -1.61 -13.55 8.04
C LEU A 138 -0.60 -12.86 7.11
N ILE A 139 0.46 -12.26 7.66
CA ILE A 139 1.51 -11.60 6.88
C ILE A 139 2.25 -12.63 6.01
N PHE A 140 2.53 -13.82 6.54
CA PHE A 140 3.16 -14.89 5.78
C PHE A 140 2.27 -15.35 4.61
N SER A 141 0.95 -15.43 4.85
CA SER A 141 -0.05 -15.70 3.83
C SER A 141 0.02 -14.71 2.65
N PHE A 142 0.42 -13.45 2.89
CA PHE A 142 0.55 -12.45 1.83
C PHE A 142 1.71 -12.74 0.89
N VAL A 143 2.83 -13.20 1.44
CA VAL A 143 4.02 -13.58 0.67
C VAL A 143 3.70 -14.78 -0.22
N VAL A 144 3.04 -15.79 0.34
CA VAL A 144 2.56 -16.97 -0.39
C VAL A 144 1.60 -16.56 -1.52
N ARG A 145 0.63 -15.68 -1.25
CA ARG A 145 -0.32 -15.18 -2.27
C ARG A 145 0.36 -14.39 -3.39
N LEU A 146 1.39 -13.60 -3.10
CA LEU A 146 2.19 -12.92 -4.12
C LEU A 146 2.90 -13.94 -5.01
N GLN A 147 3.52 -14.96 -4.41
CA GLN A 147 4.23 -16.01 -5.13
C GLN A 147 3.29 -16.80 -6.06
N HIS A 148 2.10 -17.20 -5.59
CA HIS A 148 1.10 -17.86 -6.44
C HIS A 148 0.60 -16.96 -7.59
N ALA A 149 0.63 -15.63 -7.40
CA ALA A 149 0.29 -14.68 -8.45
C ALA A 149 1.45 -14.45 -9.45
N GLY A 150 2.61 -15.06 -9.24
CA GLY A 150 3.80 -14.88 -10.07
C GLY A 150 4.60 -13.61 -9.73
N PHE A 151 4.40 -13.02 -8.56
CA PHE A 151 5.09 -11.81 -8.12
C PHE A 151 6.02 -12.11 -6.94
N ILE A 152 7.20 -11.53 -6.97
CA ILE A 152 8.17 -11.55 -5.87
C ILE A 152 8.49 -10.09 -5.55
N GLN A 153 8.39 -9.68 -4.28
CA GLN A 153 8.66 -8.30 -3.89
C GLN A 153 10.19 -8.01 -3.78
N GLY A 154 11.01 -9.05 -3.59
CA GLY A 154 12.48 -8.97 -3.70
C GLY A 154 13.22 -8.29 -2.53
N SER A 155 12.51 -7.73 -1.55
CA SER A 155 13.09 -7.00 -0.41
C SER A 155 12.17 -6.95 0.82
N ILE A 156 11.59 -8.10 1.18
CA ILE A 156 10.66 -8.19 2.31
C ILE A 156 11.43 -7.88 3.60
N THR A 157 11.07 -6.77 4.22
CA THR A 157 11.66 -6.25 5.47
C THR A 157 10.55 -5.60 6.29
N GLN A 158 10.78 -5.42 7.59
CA GLN A 158 9.82 -4.79 8.51
C GLN A 158 9.29 -3.42 8.01
N ARG A 159 10.16 -2.63 7.35
CA ARG A 159 9.83 -1.34 6.73
C ARG A 159 8.88 -1.42 5.53
N ASN A 160 8.80 -2.58 4.88
CA ASN A 160 8.00 -2.82 3.68
C ASN A 160 6.68 -3.54 3.98
N ILE A 161 6.35 -3.73 5.26
CA ILE A 161 5.05 -4.23 5.71
C ILE A 161 4.45 -3.13 6.59
N LEU A 162 3.35 -2.53 6.12
CA LEU A 162 2.67 -1.45 6.83
C LEU A 162 1.45 -1.99 7.56
N VAL A 163 1.13 -1.36 8.69
CA VAL A 163 -0.04 -1.63 9.52
C VAL A 163 -0.83 -0.35 9.78
N GLN A 164 -2.15 -0.48 9.66
CA GLN A 164 -3.13 0.55 10.00
C GLN A 164 -4.28 -0.04 10.83
N PRO A 165 -5.02 0.80 11.58
CA PRO A 165 -6.25 0.37 12.24
C PRO A 165 -7.25 -0.22 11.25
N GLY A 166 -7.83 -1.36 11.59
CA GLY A 166 -8.85 -2.04 10.80
C GLY A 166 -10.09 -2.41 11.61
N PRO A 167 -11.03 -3.18 11.04
CA PRO A 167 -11.02 -3.65 9.66
C PRO A 167 -11.35 -2.50 8.68
N LEU A 168 -10.80 -2.54 7.46
CA LEU A 168 -11.05 -1.48 6.48
C LEU A 168 -12.46 -1.47 5.90
N SER A 169 -13.24 -2.53 6.15
CA SER A 169 -14.69 -2.57 5.89
C SER A 169 -15.48 -1.67 6.84
N ALA A 170 -14.93 -1.32 8.01
CA ALA A 170 -15.53 -0.39 8.96
C ALA A 170 -15.13 1.06 8.67
N ARG A 171 -15.89 2.02 9.23
CA ARG A 171 -15.59 3.45 9.07
C ARG A 171 -14.30 3.82 9.82
N PRO A 172 -13.57 4.86 9.41
CA PRO A 172 -12.32 5.26 10.08
C PRO A 172 -12.43 5.43 11.61
N THR A 173 -13.57 5.90 12.11
CA THR A 173 -13.83 6.10 13.55
C THR A 173 -14.07 4.82 14.33
N GLU A 174 -14.37 3.72 13.64
CA GLU A 174 -14.67 2.39 14.21
C GLU A 174 -13.45 1.45 14.12
N ARG A 175 -12.39 1.88 13.43
CA ARG A 175 -11.19 1.09 13.23
C ARG A 175 -10.28 1.15 14.46
N SER A 176 -9.63 0.03 14.76
CA SER A 176 -8.69 -0.09 15.87
C SER A 176 -7.50 -0.97 15.50
N LEU A 177 -6.44 -0.91 16.32
CA LEU A 177 -5.31 -1.83 16.23
C LEU A 177 -5.58 -3.21 16.85
N SER A 178 -6.75 -3.42 17.49
CA SER A 178 -7.16 -4.76 17.94
C SER A 178 -7.61 -5.66 16.80
N THR A 179 -7.88 -5.07 15.63
CA THR A 179 -8.18 -5.77 14.38
C THR A 179 -7.36 -5.13 13.26
N PRO A 180 -6.03 -5.26 13.27
CA PRO A 180 -5.14 -4.53 12.38
C PRO A 180 -5.34 -4.93 10.92
N SER A 181 -4.94 -4.05 10.00
CA SER A 181 -4.90 -4.34 8.57
C SER A 181 -3.51 -4.07 8.02
N PHE A 182 -2.96 -5.07 7.32
CA PHE A 182 -1.59 -5.06 6.83
C PHE A 182 -1.51 -4.89 5.31
N ARG A 183 -0.38 -4.37 4.82
CA ARG A 183 -0.05 -4.24 3.39
C ARG A 183 1.43 -4.45 3.13
N ILE A 184 1.78 -5.20 2.09
CA ILE A 184 3.13 -5.26 1.54
C ILE A 184 3.31 -4.12 0.54
N ILE A 185 4.40 -3.37 0.68
CA ILE A 185 4.73 -2.22 -0.17
C ILE A 185 6.11 -2.36 -0.83
N ASP A 186 6.47 -1.35 -1.63
CA ASP A 186 7.82 -1.14 -2.20
C ASP A 186 8.23 -2.23 -3.21
N PHE A 187 7.56 -2.30 -4.36
CA PHE A 187 7.82 -3.28 -5.43
C PHE A 187 8.83 -2.77 -6.49
N GLY A 188 9.77 -1.91 -6.09
CA GLY A 188 10.74 -1.28 -6.99
C GLY A 188 12.04 -2.07 -7.21
N ARG A 189 12.08 -3.38 -6.91
CA ARG A 189 13.28 -4.22 -6.99
C ARG A 189 13.02 -5.53 -7.70
#